data_AF-A0A7Y5K4D4-F1
#
_entry.id   AF-A0A7Y5K4D4-F1
#
_cell.length_a   1.000
_cell.length_b   1.000
_cell.length_c   1.000
_cell.angle_alpha   90.00
_cell.angle_beta   90.00
_cell.angle_gamma   90.00
#
_symmetry.space_group_name_H-M   'P 1'
#
loop_
_entity.id
_entity.type
_entity.pdbx_description
1 polymer ?
#
loop_
_entity_poly.entity_id
_entity_poly.type
_entity_poly.pdbx_seq_one_letter_code
_entity_poly.pdbx_strand_id
1 'polypeptide(L)'
;MHDRAQYQIEIAGESATVYLFENLALSDESALVAHCRELPGHVRILRVDARGLGALTATGMGAVRALFAAWRERREGHFALRSSYLVATARQLESAA
;
A
#
# COMPACT_ATOMS: atom_id res chain seq x y z
N MET A 1 8.77 16.25 -20.24
CA MET A 1 9.14 15.83 -18.87
C MET A 1 8.44 14.50 -18.65
N HIS A 2 9.17 13.38 -18.56
CA HIS A 2 8.53 12.08 -18.34
C HIS A 2 8.09 12.04 -16.88
N ASP A 3 6.78 12.02 -16.66
CA ASP A 3 6.17 11.85 -15.34
C ASP A 3 6.51 10.43 -14.88
N ARG A 4 7.58 10.30 -14.09
CA ARG A 4 8.03 9.00 -13.61
C ARG A 4 7.19 8.71 -12.38
N ALA A 5 6.35 7.66 -12.48
CA ALA A 5 5.50 7.24 -11.38
C ALA A 5 6.31 7.17 -10.08
N GLN A 6 5.84 7.89 -9.06
CA GLN A 6 6.52 8.04 -7.76
C GLN A 6 6.28 6.84 -6.84
N TYR A 7 5.66 5.78 -7.38
CA TYR A 7 5.49 4.50 -6.74
C TYR A 7 5.46 3.37 -7.78
N GLN A 8 5.68 2.15 -7.31
CA GLN A 8 5.50 0.92 -8.08
C GLN A 8 4.75 -0.10 -7.23
N ILE A 9 3.91 -0.92 -7.87
CA ILE A 9 3.21 -2.03 -7.23
C ILE A 9 3.67 -3.33 -7.88
N GLU A 10 4.13 -4.26 -7.05
CA GLU A 10 4.43 -5.64 -7.45
C GLU A 10 3.46 -6.59 -6.77
N ILE A 11 2.92 -7.56 -7.50
CA ILE A 11 2.05 -8.61 -6.94
C ILE A 11 2.76 -9.95 -7.11
N ALA A 12 2.95 -10.66 -6.00
CA ALA A 12 3.56 -11.97 -5.94
C ALA A 12 2.71 -12.88 -5.04
N GLY A 13 1.94 -13.78 -5.67
CA GLY A 13 1.00 -14.65 -4.96
C GLY A 13 -0.01 -13.85 -4.17
N GLU A 14 -0.11 -14.11 -2.86
CA GLU A 14 -1.04 -13.40 -1.96
C GLU A 14 -0.51 -12.04 -1.47
N SER A 15 0.68 -11.61 -1.92
CA SER A 15 1.32 -10.37 -1.49
C SER A 15 1.34 -9.31 -2.57
N ALA A 16 1.01 -8.07 -2.21
CA ALA A 16 1.28 -6.88 -2.99
C ALA A 16 2.31 -6.01 -2.25
N THR A 17 3.37 -5.61 -2.94
CA THR A 17 4.37 -4.68 -2.40
C THR A 17 4.27 -3.35 -3.13
N VAL A 18 4.00 -2.28 -2.38
CA VAL A 18 4.02 -0.89 -2.82
C VAL A 18 5.39 -0.31 -2.49
N TYR A 19 6.16 0.00 -3.52
CA TYR A 19 7.42 0.72 -3.38
C TYR A 19 7.14 2.21 -3.54
N LEU A 20 7.48 3.01 -2.54
CA LEU A 20 7.36 4.46 -2.58
C LEU A 20 8.72 5.07 -2.91
N PHE A 21 8.74 5.98 -3.87
CA PHE A 21 9.92 6.72 -4.31
C PHE A 21 9.78 8.21 -3.98
N GLU A 22 10.89 8.93 -4.05
CA GLU A 22 10.98 10.34 -3.66
C GLU A 22 9.84 11.22 -4.20
N ASN A 23 9.45 12.21 -3.38
CA ASN A 23 8.51 13.29 -3.72
C ASN A 23 7.08 12.90 -4.09
N LEU A 24 6.52 11.86 -3.45
CA LEU A 24 5.11 11.50 -3.61
C LEU A 24 4.17 12.73 -3.54
N ALA A 25 3.59 13.10 -4.67
CA ALA A 25 2.67 14.23 -4.80
C ALA A 25 1.22 13.81 -4.49
N LEU A 26 0.36 14.79 -4.23
CA LEU A 26 -1.06 14.56 -3.93
C LEU A 26 -1.81 13.89 -5.11
N SER A 27 -1.38 14.15 -6.35
CA SER A 27 -1.90 13.48 -7.55
C SER A 27 -1.61 11.98 -7.52
N ASP A 28 -0.41 11.61 -7.09
CA ASP A 28 0.02 10.21 -6.99
C ASP A 28 -0.67 9.50 -5.82
N GLU A 29 -0.96 10.19 -4.73
CA GLU A 29 -1.76 9.64 -3.61
C GLU A 29 -3.11 9.11 -4.10
N SER A 30 -3.83 9.90 -4.90
CA SER A 30 -5.15 9.52 -5.42
C SER A 30 -5.06 8.28 -6.32
N ALA A 31 -4.05 8.24 -7.20
CA ALA A 31 -3.81 7.10 -8.09
C ALA A 31 -3.38 5.84 -7.30
N LEU A 32 -2.52 6.00 -6.30
CA LEU A 32 -2.08 4.92 -5.40
C LEU A 32 -3.27 4.30 -4.65
N VAL A 33 -4.18 5.13 -4.13
CA VAL A 33 -5.41 4.68 -3.48
C VAL A 33 -6.32 3.94 -4.45
N ALA A 34 -6.47 4.43 -5.68
CA ALA A 34 -7.25 3.76 -6.71
C ALA A 34 -6.69 2.36 -7.04
N HIS A 35 -5.39 2.26 -7.32
CA HIS A 35 -4.75 0.96 -7.59
C HIS A 35 -4.84 -0.01 -6.41
N CYS A 36 -4.75 0.48 -5.17
CA CYS A 36 -4.95 -0.35 -3.98
C CYS A 36 -6.35 -0.97 -3.90
N ARG A 37 -7.38 -0.22 -4.32
CA ARG A 37 -8.76 -0.71 -4.37
C ARG A 37 -8.97 -1.75 -5.46
N GLU A 38 -8.19 -1.67 -6.53
CA GLU A 38 -8.21 -2.58 -7.68
C GLU A 38 -7.32 -3.82 -7.52
N LEU A 39 -6.54 -3.92 -6.43
CA LEU A 39 -5.75 -5.11 -6.14
C LEU A 39 -6.63 -6.37 -6.24
N PRO A 40 -6.10 -7.50 -6.73
CA PRO A 40 -6.87 -8.74 -6.83
C PRO A 40 -7.42 -9.22 -5.49
N GLY A 41 -8.56 -9.92 -5.51
CA GLY A 41 -9.19 -10.46 -4.31
C GLY A 41 -8.37 -11.52 -3.57
N HIS A 42 -7.43 -12.18 -4.26
CA HIS A 42 -6.52 -13.16 -3.66
C HIS A 42 -5.36 -12.50 -2.87
N VAL A 43 -5.11 -11.20 -3.05
CA VAL A 43 -4.08 -10.51 -2.27
C VAL A 43 -4.57 -10.37 -0.84
N ARG A 44 -3.80 -10.95 0.08
CA ARG A 44 -4.05 -10.93 1.53
C ARG A 44 -3.03 -10.09 2.28
N ILE A 45 -1.87 -9.84 1.70
CA ILE A 45 -0.77 -9.12 2.34
C ILE A 45 -0.45 -7.87 1.51
N LEU A 46 -0.52 -6.69 2.11
CA LEU A 46 -0.02 -5.45 1.53
C LEU A 46 1.26 -5.05 2.27
N ARG A 47 2.36 -4.85 1.55
CA ARG A 47 3.63 -4.39 2.08
C ARG A 47 3.90 -3.01 1.52
N VAL A 48 4.34 -2.08 2.36
CA VAL A 48 4.77 -0.75 1.93
C VAL A 48 6.25 -0.63 2.22
N ASP A 49 7.02 -0.47 1.15
CA ASP A 49 8.45 -0.21 1.17
C ASP A 49 8.69 1.28 0.99
N ALA A 50 9.06 1.95 2.09
CA ALA A 50 9.37 3.37 2.13
C ALA A 50 10.88 3.65 2.04
N ARG A 51 11.72 2.65 1.77
CA ARG A 51 13.19 2.84 1.71
C ARG A 51 13.62 3.76 0.57
N GLY A 52 12.79 3.88 -0.47
CA GLY A 52 12.99 4.83 -1.57
C GLY A 52 12.60 6.27 -1.23
N LEU A 53 12.00 6.52 -0.05
CA LEU A 53 11.74 7.87 0.45
C LEU A 53 12.98 8.37 1.18
N GLY A 54 13.74 9.29 0.57
CA GLY A 54 14.90 9.91 1.23
C GLY A 54 14.56 10.57 2.57
N ALA A 55 13.35 11.11 2.70
CA ALA A 55 12.75 11.51 3.97
C ALA A 55 11.24 11.21 3.95
N LEU A 56 10.71 10.72 5.08
CA LEU A 56 9.27 10.53 5.25
C LEU A 56 8.60 11.87 5.57
N THR A 57 8.17 12.57 4.53
CA THR A 57 7.45 13.85 4.66
C THR A 57 6.02 13.66 5.17
N ALA A 58 5.39 14.75 5.62
CA ALA A 58 3.98 14.72 6.01
C ALA A 58 3.06 14.21 4.89
N THR A 59 3.36 14.58 3.64
CA THR A 59 2.67 14.10 2.43
C THR A 59 2.87 12.60 2.22
N GLY A 60 4.12 12.11 2.30
CA GLY A 60 4.40 10.68 2.19
C GLY A 60 3.69 9.86 3.26
N MET A 61 3.66 10.36 4.49
CA MET A 61 2.90 9.74 5.59
C MET A 61 1.38 9.81 5.35
N GLY A 62 0.88 10.89 4.75
CA GLY A 62 -0.52 11.06 4.34
C GLY A 62 -0.96 9.94 3.40
N ALA A 63 -0.20 9.72 2.33
CA ALA A 63 -0.50 8.69 1.36
C ALA A 63 -0.40 7.27 1.93
N VAL A 64 0.58 6.99 2.79
CA VAL A 64 0.67 5.69 3.50
C VAL A 64 -0.59 5.44 4.34
N ARG A 65 -1.11 6.47 5.02
CA ARG A 65 -2.37 6.37 5.77
C ARG A 65 -3.57 6.16 4.86
N ALA A 66 -3.68 6.91 3.76
CA ALA A 66 -4.76 6.77 2.80
C ALA A 66 -4.79 5.38 2.16
N LEU A 67 -3.62 4.86 1.80
CA LEU A 67 -3.44 3.50 1.28
C LEU A 67 -3.95 2.45 2.28
N PHE A 68 -3.61 2.57 3.57
CA PHE A 68 -4.08 1.63 4.59
C PHE A 68 -5.58 1.73 4.87
N ALA A 69 -6.14 2.94 4.84
CA ALA A 69 -7.58 3.12 4.95
C ALA A 69 -8.30 2.39 3.79
N ALA A 70 -7.85 2.61 2.55
CA ALA A 70 -8.41 1.98 1.37
C ALA A 70 -8.27 0.44 1.36
N TRP A 71 -7.13 -0.07 1.84
CA TRP A 71 -6.93 -1.51 2.01
C TRP A 71 -7.91 -2.12 3.03
N ARG A 72 -8.10 -1.45 4.17
CA ARG A 72 -8.97 -1.92 5.25
C ARG A 72 -10.44 -1.98 4.84
N GLU A 73 -10.92 -0.97 4.10
CA GLU A 73 -12.30 -0.88 3.62
C GLU A 73 -12.78 -2.17 2.91
N ARG A 74 -11.88 -2.88 2.23
CA ARG A 74 -12.27 -4.05 1.42
C ARG A 74 -11.90 -5.41 2.00
N ARG A 75 -11.02 -5.47 3.02
CA ARG A 75 -10.30 -6.71 3.37
C ARG A 75 -10.13 -6.99 4.87
N GLU A 76 -10.71 -6.18 5.75
CA GLU A 76 -10.64 -6.34 7.22
C GLU A 76 -9.21 -6.63 7.72
N GLY A 77 -8.24 -5.87 7.22
CA GLY A 77 -6.81 -6.09 7.46
C GLY A 77 -6.35 -5.72 8.87
N HIS A 78 -5.47 -6.55 9.42
CA HIS A 78 -4.57 -6.27 10.54
C HIS A 78 -3.28 -5.59 10.06
N PHE A 79 -2.64 -4.76 10.88
CA PHE A 79 -1.45 -3.98 10.48
C PHE A 79 -0.30 -4.24 11.46
N ALA A 80 0.89 -4.49 10.92
CA ALA A 80 2.10 -4.70 11.69
C ALA A 80 3.27 -3.92 11.08
N LEU A 81 4.00 -3.18 11.92
CA LEU A 81 5.27 -2.59 11.54
C LEU A 81 6.37 -3.67 11.61
N ARG A 82 7.21 -3.74 10.58
CA ARG A 82 8.44 -4.54 10.53
C ARG A 82 9.59 -3.62 10.12
N SER A 83 10.81 -4.00 10.47
CA SER A 83 12.00 -3.12 10.45
C SER A 83 12.19 -2.27 9.18
N SER A 84 11.80 -2.77 8.01
CA SER A 84 11.89 -2.05 6.73
C SER A 84 10.56 -1.89 5.99
N TYR A 85 9.45 -2.36 6.59
CA TYR A 85 8.15 -2.44 5.93
C TYR A 85 7.03 -2.12 6.91
N LEU A 86 6.07 -1.32 6.46
CA LEU A 86 4.73 -1.41 7.02
C LEU A 86 3.97 -2.54 6.31
N VAL A 87 3.39 -3.46 7.06
CA VAL A 87 2.70 -4.63 6.53
C VAL A 87 1.24 -4.61 6.98
N ALA A 88 0.30 -4.84 6.06
CA ALA A 88 -1.11 -5.09 6.34
C ALA A 88 -1.49 -6.51 5.90
N THR A 89 -2.25 -7.24 6.70
CA THR A 89 -2.66 -8.63 6.47
C THR A 89 -4.17 -8.77 6.64
N ALA A 90 -4.91 -9.20 5.63
CA ALA A 90 -6.33 -9.53 5.74
C ALA A 90 -6.57 -10.68 6.72
N ARG A 91 -7.64 -10.61 7.54
CA ARG A 91 -8.13 -11.81 8.25
C ARG A 91 -8.88 -12.71 7.28
N GLN A 92 -8.70 -14.01 7.42
CA GLN A 92 -9.55 -15.00 6.77
C GLN A 92 -10.88 -15.00 7.54
N LEU A 93 -11.96 -14.56 6.92
CA LEU A 93 -13.30 -14.90 7.39
C LEU A 93 -13.42 -16.41 7.20
N GLU A 94 -13.36 -17.17 8.29
CA GLU A 94 -13.85 -18.53 8.28
C GLU A 94 -15.32 -18.45 7.89
N SER A 95 -15.65 -18.88 6.67
CA SER A 95 -17.04 -19.12 6.32
C SER A 95 -17.53 -20.22 7.26
N ALA A 96 -18.36 -19.84 8.23
CA ALA A 96 -19.09 -20.80 9.05
C ALA A 96 -19.86 -21.73 8.10
N ALA A 97 -19.46 -23.00 8.09
CA ALA A 97 -20.16 -24.09 7.42
C ALA A 97 -21.38 -24.50 8.25
#